data_AF-A0A453K1A2-F1
#
_entry.id   AF-A0A453K1A2-F1
#
_cell.length_a   1.000
_cell.length_b   1.000
_cell.length_c   1.000
_cell.angle_alpha   90.00
_cell.angle_beta   90.00
_cell.angle_gamma   90.00
#
_symmetry.space_group_name_H-M   'P 1'
#
loop_
_entity.id
_entity.type
_entity.pdbx_description
1 polymer ?
#
loop_
_entity_poly.entity_id
_entity_poly.type
_entity_poly.pdbx_seq_one_letter_code
_entity_poly.pdbx_strand_id
1 'polypeptide(L)'
;MKRAKVVEEKSAHFKSYKYNIVPLNFPGSAEPVVELPEIKSAMDAIRNIDGLPKPHMSSMHREGKSIWDLLDWLSLAFGFQKSNVENQRENMVLLLANISTRTSGQEGHPLVNTVNDLWEKIFGNYESWCRYLHVSSRIMIKYDDTELKKQQLMLLHIGLYLLIWGEASNVRFMPECLCYIFHHMAKQLNQMVEESYFQPPPGFEAEGSFLNIVIEPIYKVLQKESQRSKGGTAGHSSWRNYDDLNEQFWSEKCFMKLGWPWDLSADFFHQEGRSARKPKTNFVEVRTFLHLFRSFNRMWIFFTLAFQAMLIVSWSSSGSLSGIADATVFRSVLSVFITAALLNFIKVTLDILLTFQAWGSMEWTQILRYLLKFFVAIAWIIILPVTYSSSIKSPSGAGKLLNSLTWNWYNQSVYNFAIIIYMIPNILSALLFLLPQLQNIMERSNWRAVILLMWWIQPRLYIARGMHEDIFSIFK
;
A
#
# COMPACT_ATOMS: atom_id res chain seq x y z
N MET A 1 -15.09 47.92 32.81
CA MET A 1 -15.21 48.44 31.43
C MET A 1 -13.92 48.37 30.60
N LYS A 2 -12.75 48.91 31.04
CA LYS A 2 -11.50 48.86 30.25
C LYS A 2 -11.04 47.45 29.84
N ARG A 3 -11.09 46.46 30.75
CA ARG A 3 -10.73 45.07 30.42
C ARG A 3 -11.69 44.41 29.42
N ALA A 4 -12.98 44.74 29.48
CA ALA A 4 -13.97 44.20 28.54
C ALA A 4 -13.75 44.75 27.12
N LYS A 5 -13.46 46.06 26.99
CA LYS A 5 -13.08 46.69 25.71
C LYS A 5 -11.81 46.08 25.11
N VAL A 6 -10.77 45.87 25.92
CA VAL A 6 -9.52 45.24 25.46
C VAL A 6 -9.74 43.79 25.02
N VAL A 7 -10.63 43.05 25.70
CA VAL A 7 -10.99 41.68 25.30
C VAL A 7 -11.85 41.68 24.03
N GLU A 8 -12.73 42.64 23.83
CA GLU A 8 -13.50 42.82 22.58
C GLU A 8 -12.61 43.22 21.40
N GLU A 9 -11.68 44.17 21.59
CA GLU A 9 -10.70 44.57 20.56
C GLU A 9 -9.77 43.40 20.20
N LYS A 10 -9.28 42.66 21.19
CA LYS A 10 -8.49 41.43 20.94
C LYS A 10 -9.35 40.34 20.30
N SER A 11 -10.60 40.17 20.70
CA SER A 11 -11.52 39.19 20.10
C SER A 11 -11.84 39.52 18.65
N ALA A 12 -11.96 40.80 18.28
CA ALA A 12 -12.10 41.23 16.89
C ALA A 12 -10.81 40.93 16.07
N HIS A 13 -9.64 41.17 16.66
CA HIS A 13 -8.33 40.80 16.08
C HIS A 13 -8.16 39.27 15.92
N PHE A 14 -8.66 38.46 16.86
CA PHE A 14 -8.65 37.00 16.74
C PHE A 14 -9.73 36.45 15.79
N LYS A 15 -10.84 37.16 15.59
CA LYS A 15 -11.87 36.78 14.61
C LYS A 15 -11.39 36.89 13.16
N SER A 16 -10.36 37.70 12.87
CA SER A 16 -9.71 37.71 11.54
C SER A 16 -8.76 36.53 11.32
N TYR A 17 -8.28 35.87 12.38
CA TYR A 17 -7.53 34.61 12.30
C TYR A 17 -8.51 33.45 12.34
N LYS A 18 -9.22 33.21 11.23
CA LYS A 18 -10.29 32.21 11.27
C LYS A 18 -9.75 30.79 11.53
N TYR A 19 -8.54 30.47 11.05
CA TYR A 19 -7.92 29.14 11.18
C TYR A 19 -6.38 29.11 11.26
N ASN A 20 -5.69 30.24 11.10
CA ASN A 20 -4.22 30.33 11.05
C ASN A 20 -3.62 30.68 12.41
N ILE A 21 -2.52 30.04 12.80
CA ILE A 21 -1.82 30.26 14.07
C ILE A 21 -0.85 31.42 13.94
N VAL A 22 -0.20 31.57 12.78
CA VAL A 22 0.70 32.69 12.48
C VAL A 22 -0.06 33.78 11.71
N PRO A 23 -0.10 35.03 12.23
CA PRO A 23 -0.88 36.13 11.66
C PRO A 23 -0.22 36.76 10.42
N LEU A 24 0.10 35.95 9.40
CA LEU A 24 0.92 36.37 8.25
C LEU A 24 0.26 37.47 7.39
N ASN A 25 -1.06 37.60 7.41
CA ASN A 25 -1.80 38.53 6.54
C ASN A 25 -1.89 39.98 7.10
N PHE A 26 -1.35 40.25 8.29
CA PHE A 26 -1.44 41.56 8.95
C PHE A 26 -0.06 42.11 9.27
N PRO A 27 0.54 42.94 8.38
CA PRO A 27 1.80 43.60 8.68
C PRO A 27 1.65 44.48 9.93
N GLY A 28 2.44 44.18 10.98
CA GLY A 28 2.41 44.87 12.27
C GLY A 28 1.72 44.11 13.41
N SER A 29 1.28 42.86 13.22
CA SER A 29 0.82 42.01 14.33
C SER A 29 1.98 41.77 15.30
N ALA A 30 1.90 42.33 16.52
CA ALA A 30 2.90 42.22 17.58
C ALA A 30 2.94 40.83 18.24
N GLU A 31 2.74 39.76 17.47
CA GLU A 31 2.76 38.40 18.01
C GLU A 31 4.19 37.87 18.09
N PRO A 32 4.64 37.37 19.26
CA PRO A 32 6.02 36.93 19.47
C PRO A 32 6.52 35.87 18.48
N VAL A 33 5.60 35.08 17.90
CA VAL A 33 5.94 34.02 16.94
C VAL A 33 6.46 34.59 15.62
N VAL A 34 5.95 35.73 15.17
CA VAL A 34 6.40 36.40 13.93
C VAL A 34 7.78 37.05 14.13
N GLU A 35 8.16 37.32 15.38
CA GLU A 35 9.46 37.92 15.70
C GLU A 35 10.62 36.92 15.61
N LEU A 36 10.35 35.61 15.55
CA LEU A 36 11.36 34.56 15.44
C LEU A 36 12.18 34.71 14.15
N PRO A 37 13.52 34.64 14.22
CA PRO A 37 14.38 34.88 13.06
C PRO A 37 14.16 33.85 11.94
N GLU A 38 13.83 32.61 12.28
CA GLU A 38 13.55 31.56 11.30
C GLU A 38 12.25 31.82 10.54
N ILE A 39 11.23 32.35 11.22
CA ILE A 39 9.95 32.73 10.62
C ILE A 39 10.15 33.94 9.70
N LYS A 40 10.88 34.98 10.14
CA LYS A 40 11.21 36.14 9.31
C LYS A 40 11.98 35.76 8.05
N SER A 41 13.01 34.93 8.21
CA SER A 41 13.81 34.43 7.09
C SER A 41 12.97 33.66 6.07
N ALA A 42 12.09 32.76 6.54
CA ALA A 42 11.16 32.03 5.67
C ALA A 42 10.17 32.97 4.96
N MET A 43 9.66 33.99 5.67
CA MET A 43 8.76 34.99 5.10
C MET A 43 9.43 35.84 4.02
N ASP A 44 10.67 36.27 4.24
CA ASP A 44 11.42 37.08 3.28
C ASP A 44 11.74 36.26 2.02
N ALA A 45 12.03 34.96 2.16
CA ALA A 45 12.20 34.04 1.02
C ALA A 45 10.95 33.95 0.14
N ILE A 46 9.77 33.76 0.74
CA ILE A 46 8.53 33.63 -0.04
C ILE A 46 8.01 34.96 -0.60
N ARG A 47 8.46 36.10 -0.06
CA ARG A 47 8.14 37.44 -0.59
C ARG A 47 8.99 37.85 -1.79
N ASN A 48 10.05 37.11 -2.09
CA ASN A 48 10.88 37.38 -3.26
C ASN A 48 10.12 37.03 -4.55
N ILE A 49 9.40 38.01 -5.10
CA ILE A 49 8.68 37.92 -6.37
C ILE A 49 9.42 38.62 -7.53
N ASP A 50 10.67 39.01 -7.30
CA ASP A 50 11.45 39.76 -8.28
C ASP A 50 11.67 38.94 -9.55
N GLY A 51 11.50 39.57 -10.71
CA GLY A 51 11.65 38.93 -12.02
C GLY A 51 10.47 38.06 -12.47
N LEU A 52 9.41 37.90 -11.67
CA LEU A 52 8.20 37.21 -12.10
C LEU A 52 7.34 38.07 -13.03
N PRO A 53 6.69 37.48 -14.05
CA PRO A 53 5.84 38.24 -14.96
C PRO A 53 4.60 38.73 -14.23
N LYS A 54 4.20 39.97 -14.55
CA LYS A 54 3.02 40.61 -13.94
C LYS A 54 1.76 40.26 -14.74
N PRO A 55 0.61 40.05 -14.07
CA PRO A 55 -0.67 39.90 -14.76
C PRO A 55 -1.02 41.18 -15.54
N HIS A 56 -1.51 41.03 -16.77
CA HIS A 56 -1.97 42.16 -17.57
C HIS A 56 -3.22 42.81 -16.94
N MET A 57 -3.15 44.12 -16.69
CA MET A 57 -4.22 44.93 -16.05
C MET A 57 -5.56 44.96 -16.82
N SER A 58 -5.61 44.52 -18.08
CA SER A 58 -6.79 44.64 -18.95
C SER A 58 -7.77 43.47 -18.91
N SER A 59 -7.47 42.37 -18.20
CA SER A 59 -8.38 41.22 -18.12
C SER A 59 -9.10 41.11 -16.77
N MET A 60 -10.36 41.55 -16.78
CA MET A 60 -11.43 41.30 -15.81
C MET A 60 -11.31 41.96 -14.41
N HIS A 61 -12.47 42.42 -13.95
CA HIS A 61 -12.85 42.93 -12.63
C HIS A 61 -12.11 42.33 -11.41
N ARG A 62 -10.83 42.67 -11.23
CA ARG A 62 -10.03 42.34 -10.04
C ARG A 62 -9.76 43.65 -9.30
N GLU A 63 -10.74 44.11 -8.55
CA GLU A 63 -10.52 45.19 -7.57
C GLU A 63 -9.40 44.75 -6.59
N GLY A 64 -8.23 45.41 -6.67
CA GLY A 64 -7.33 45.58 -5.52
C GLY A 64 -6.54 44.37 -4.99
N LYS A 65 -6.47 43.20 -5.65
CA LYS A 65 -5.62 42.09 -5.17
C LYS A 65 -4.13 42.40 -5.42
N SER A 66 -3.45 42.97 -4.42
CA SER A 66 -1.99 43.14 -4.41
C SER A 66 -1.30 41.78 -4.32
N ILE A 67 -0.33 41.51 -5.19
CA ILE A 67 0.53 40.32 -5.09
C ILE A 67 1.57 40.60 -4.02
N TRP A 68 1.53 39.85 -2.92
CA TRP A 68 2.44 40.06 -1.81
C TRP A 68 3.57 39.03 -1.74
N ASP A 69 3.31 37.80 -2.18
CA ASP A 69 4.26 36.70 -2.16
C ASP A 69 4.09 35.75 -3.34
N LEU A 70 4.96 34.74 -3.42
CA LEU A 70 4.94 33.69 -4.43
C LEU A 70 3.60 32.93 -4.48
N LEU A 71 2.89 32.81 -3.36
CA LEU A 71 1.68 32.02 -3.24
C LEU A 71 0.46 32.79 -3.76
N ASP A 72 0.41 34.11 -3.54
CA ASP A 72 -0.56 34.98 -4.21
C ASP A 72 -0.35 34.95 -5.72
N TRP A 73 0.92 34.96 -6.18
CA TRP A 73 1.23 34.86 -7.61
C TRP A 73 0.71 33.53 -8.20
N LEU A 74 0.97 32.40 -7.53
CA LEU A 74 0.45 31.08 -7.93
C LEU A 74 -1.08 31.01 -7.89
N SER A 75 -1.70 31.61 -6.88
CA SER A 75 -3.15 31.72 -6.76
C SER A 75 -3.77 32.43 -7.95
N LEU A 76 -3.16 33.53 -8.40
CA LEU A 76 -3.62 34.26 -9.58
C LEU A 76 -3.38 33.51 -10.89
N ALA A 77 -2.31 32.71 -10.97
CA ALA A 77 -1.95 31.95 -12.16
C ALA A 77 -2.86 30.74 -12.38
N PHE A 78 -3.32 30.10 -11.30
CA PHE A 78 -4.06 28.84 -11.34
C PHE A 78 -5.41 28.87 -10.62
N GLY A 79 -5.91 30.02 -10.17
CA GLY A 79 -7.25 30.15 -9.62
C GLY A 79 -7.50 29.33 -8.34
N PHE A 80 -6.50 29.20 -7.46
CA PHE A 80 -6.65 28.54 -6.15
C PHE A 80 -7.55 29.35 -5.20
N GLN A 81 -8.22 28.68 -4.28
CA GLN A 81 -9.09 29.30 -3.27
C GLN A 81 -8.28 30.16 -2.30
N LYS A 82 -8.76 31.36 -1.95
CA LYS A 82 -8.04 32.28 -1.05
C LYS A 82 -7.70 31.63 0.30
N SER A 83 -8.65 30.93 0.92
CA SER A 83 -8.41 30.26 2.21
C SER A 83 -7.38 29.13 2.11
N ASN A 84 -7.29 28.43 0.98
CA ASN A 84 -6.24 27.43 0.78
C ASN A 84 -4.87 28.09 0.70
N VAL A 85 -4.76 29.21 -0.02
CA VAL A 85 -3.52 29.99 -0.14
C VAL A 85 -3.03 30.48 1.23
N GLU A 86 -3.93 31.04 2.03
CA GLU A 86 -3.62 31.50 3.39
C GLU A 86 -3.13 30.35 4.30
N ASN A 87 -3.76 29.18 4.21
CA ASN A 87 -3.38 28.01 5.01
C ASN A 87 -2.03 27.43 4.55
N GLN A 88 -1.81 27.31 3.23
CA GLN A 88 -0.57 26.73 2.69
C GLN A 88 0.62 27.69 2.84
N ARG A 89 0.37 29.00 2.87
CA ARG A 89 1.37 30.01 3.24
C ARG A 89 1.93 29.76 4.63
N GLU A 90 1.04 29.64 5.61
CA GLU A 90 1.47 29.33 6.98
C GLU A 90 2.18 27.98 7.04
N ASN A 91 1.61 26.93 6.43
CA ASN A 91 2.22 25.61 6.39
C ASN A 91 3.65 25.66 5.83
N MET A 92 3.86 26.34 4.70
CA MET A 92 5.16 26.46 4.06
C MET A 92 6.17 27.24 4.93
N VAL A 93 5.74 28.35 5.55
CA VAL A 93 6.59 29.10 6.50
C VAL A 93 6.99 28.22 7.68
N LEU A 94 6.05 27.47 8.26
CA LEU A 94 6.33 26.58 9.39
C LEU A 94 7.25 25.41 9.01
N LEU A 95 7.10 24.84 7.81
CA LEU A 95 7.99 23.78 7.32
C LEU A 95 9.42 24.29 7.16
N LEU A 96 9.59 25.45 6.54
CA LEU A 96 10.90 26.10 6.37
C LEU A 96 11.52 26.45 7.73
N ALA A 97 10.77 27.10 8.61
CA ALA A 97 11.25 27.46 9.94
C ALA A 97 11.64 26.22 10.77
N ASN A 98 10.83 25.16 10.76
CA ASN A 98 11.12 23.93 11.50
C ASN A 98 12.39 23.25 10.98
N ILE A 99 12.58 23.14 9.65
CA ILE A 99 13.83 22.60 9.09
C ILE A 99 15.01 23.50 9.48
N SER A 100 14.86 24.83 9.36
CA SER A 100 15.88 25.79 9.76
C SER A 100 16.30 25.62 11.22
N THR A 101 15.36 25.42 12.14
CA THR A 101 15.67 25.22 13.58
C THR A 101 16.42 23.91 13.87
N ARG A 102 16.21 22.86 13.06
CA ARG A 102 16.93 21.59 13.23
C ARG A 102 18.37 21.69 12.73
N THR A 103 18.58 22.53 11.73
CA THR A 103 19.88 22.73 11.09
C THR A 103 20.69 23.85 11.76
N SER A 104 20.04 24.81 12.44
CA SER A 104 20.68 25.94 13.13
C SER A 104 21.53 25.58 14.36
N GLY A 105 21.50 24.32 14.82
CA GLY A 105 22.46 23.81 15.80
C GLY A 105 23.90 23.72 15.27
N GLN A 106 24.10 23.94 13.96
CA GLN A 106 25.39 24.13 13.30
C GLN A 106 25.46 25.61 12.87
N GLU A 107 26.43 26.36 13.39
CA GLU A 107 26.51 27.82 13.18
C GLU A 107 26.55 28.19 11.68
N GLY A 108 25.67 29.09 11.25
CA GLY A 108 25.76 29.76 9.95
C GLY A 108 25.05 29.11 8.76
N HIS A 109 24.12 28.18 8.96
CA HIS A 109 23.42 27.53 7.83
C HIS A 109 22.54 28.51 7.03
N PRO A 110 22.82 28.72 5.72
CA PRO A 110 22.01 29.57 4.87
C PRO A 110 20.62 28.96 4.64
N LEU A 111 19.59 29.80 4.51
CA LEU A 111 18.23 29.44 4.09
C LEU A 111 18.21 28.55 2.84
N VAL A 112 19.25 28.65 1.99
CA VAL A 112 19.53 27.76 0.85
C VAL A 112 19.37 26.28 1.21
N ASN A 113 20.06 25.83 2.26
CA ASN A 113 20.11 24.42 2.61
C ASN A 113 18.74 23.93 3.09
N THR A 114 18.02 24.79 3.82
CA THR A 114 16.65 24.52 4.28
C THR A 114 15.67 24.31 3.12
N VAL A 115 15.77 25.13 2.07
CA VAL A 115 14.92 24.99 0.87
C VAL A 115 15.25 23.70 0.12
N ASN A 116 16.52 23.36 -0.02
CA ASN A 116 16.97 22.09 -0.63
C ASN A 116 16.46 20.87 0.13
N ASP A 117 16.57 20.86 1.45
CA ASP A 117 16.09 19.75 2.28
C ASP A 117 14.56 19.55 2.17
N LEU A 118 13.81 20.66 2.11
CA LEU A 118 12.36 20.60 1.92
C LEU A 118 12.01 20.11 0.51
N TRP A 119 12.74 20.60 -0.49
CA TRP A 119 12.59 20.23 -1.88
C TRP A 119 12.72 18.72 -2.11
N GLU A 120 13.82 18.13 -1.63
CA GLU A 120 14.08 16.70 -1.77
C GLU A 120 12.98 15.85 -1.13
N LYS A 121 12.49 16.28 0.04
CA LYS A 121 11.41 15.58 0.77
C LYS A 121 10.07 15.63 0.04
N ILE A 122 9.72 16.78 -0.54
CA ILE A 122 8.45 16.95 -1.26
C ILE A 122 8.47 16.22 -2.60
N PHE A 123 9.59 16.32 -3.35
CA PHE A 123 9.64 15.85 -4.73
C PHE A 123 10.24 14.46 -4.94
N GLY A 124 10.80 13.82 -3.91
CA GLY A 124 11.37 12.46 -4.05
C GLY A 124 10.40 11.43 -4.64
N ASN A 125 9.12 11.51 -4.27
CA ASN A 125 8.07 10.65 -4.86
C ASN A 125 7.75 11.02 -6.31
N TYR A 126 7.64 12.32 -6.61
CA TYR A 126 7.38 12.79 -7.97
C TYR A 126 8.51 12.42 -8.94
N GLU A 127 9.76 12.55 -8.53
CA GLU A 127 10.89 12.14 -9.35
C GLU A 127 10.92 10.63 -9.57
N SER A 128 10.59 9.85 -8.53
CA SER A 128 10.50 8.39 -8.63
C SER A 128 9.38 7.97 -9.60
N TRP A 129 8.23 8.66 -9.55
CA TRP A 129 7.14 8.47 -10.50
C TRP A 129 7.56 8.85 -11.94
N CYS A 130 8.27 9.96 -12.13
CA CYS A 130 8.79 10.35 -13.44
C CYS A 130 9.77 9.31 -14.00
N ARG A 131 10.69 8.81 -13.17
CA ARG A 131 11.65 7.75 -13.54
C ARG A 131 10.94 6.44 -13.89
N TYR A 132 9.91 6.07 -13.14
CA TYR A 132 9.11 4.87 -13.38
C TYR A 132 8.34 4.94 -14.71
N LEU A 133 7.78 6.10 -15.05
CA LEU A 133 7.08 6.32 -16.32
C LEU A 133 7.99 6.75 -17.47
N HIS A 134 9.31 6.77 -17.29
CA HIS A 134 10.27 7.24 -18.29
C HIS A 134 9.96 8.64 -18.87
N VAL A 135 9.38 9.53 -18.06
CA VAL A 135 9.11 10.92 -18.44
C VAL A 135 10.10 11.90 -17.81
N SER A 136 10.45 12.97 -18.54
CA SER A 136 11.33 14.01 -18.03
C SER A 136 10.64 14.83 -16.94
N SER A 137 11.32 15.05 -15.82
CA SER A 137 10.84 15.93 -14.76
C SER A 137 10.56 17.34 -15.29
N ARG A 138 9.44 17.91 -14.85
CA ARG A 138 9.04 19.31 -15.13
C ARG A 138 9.49 20.29 -14.05
N ILE A 139 10.38 19.88 -13.17
CA ILE A 139 11.06 20.79 -12.27
C ILE A 139 12.08 21.59 -13.09
N MET A 140 12.00 22.92 -13.05
CA MET A 140 12.96 23.79 -13.72
C MET A 140 13.98 24.35 -12.74
N ILE A 141 15.21 23.84 -12.80
CA ILE A 141 16.38 24.43 -12.15
C ILE A 141 17.52 24.37 -13.18
N LYS A 142 17.97 25.52 -13.70
CA LYS A 142 19.09 25.57 -14.66
C LYS A 142 20.40 25.73 -13.92
N TYR A 143 21.47 25.14 -14.47
CA TYR A 143 22.80 25.21 -13.86
C TYR A 143 23.29 26.66 -13.73
N ASP A 144 23.05 27.48 -14.75
CA ASP A 144 23.52 28.87 -14.87
C ASP A 144 22.69 29.89 -14.06
N ASP A 145 21.58 29.47 -13.41
CA ASP A 145 20.78 30.39 -12.60
C ASP A 145 21.52 30.79 -11.31
N THR A 146 21.34 32.05 -10.89
CA THR A 146 21.83 32.54 -9.60
C THR A 146 21.19 31.78 -8.45
N GLU A 147 21.88 31.64 -7.32
CA GLU A 147 21.37 30.88 -6.17
C GLU A 147 20.02 31.40 -5.66
N LEU A 148 19.84 32.73 -5.67
CA LEU A 148 18.58 33.36 -5.30
C LEU A 148 17.44 32.98 -6.25
N LYS A 149 17.70 32.90 -7.56
CA LYS A 149 16.70 32.50 -8.56
C LYS A 149 16.38 31.01 -8.46
N LYS A 150 17.38 30.16 -8.20
CA LYS A 150 17.18 28.73 -7.94
C LYS A 150 16.24 28.53 -6.75
N GLN A 151 16.50 29.21 -5.64
CA GLN A 151 15.61 29.18 -4.47
C GLN A 151 14.20 29.66 -4.78
N GLN A 152 14.05 30.78 -5.49
CA GLN A 152 12.74 31.30 -5.87
C GLN A 152 11.95 30.27 -6.70
N LEU A 153 12.59 29.66 -7.70
CA LEU A 153 11.98 28.60 -8.50
C LEU A 153 11.64 27.38 -7.64
N MET A 154 12.51 27.02 -6.70
CA MET A 154 12.24 25.90 -5.80
C MET A 154 11.02 26.16 -4.92
N LEU A 155 10.94 27.35 -4.32
CA LEU A 155 9.80 27.76 -3.52
C LEU A 155 8.51 27.84 -4.35
N LEU A 156 8.58 28.25 -5.62
CA LEU A 156 7.44 28.24 -6.53
C LEU A 156 6.88 26.83 -6.77
N HIS A 157 7.73 25.85 -7.08
CA HIS A 157 7.20 24.49 -7.28
C HIS A 157 6.72 23.88 -5.96
N ILE A 158 7.43 24.10 -4.84
CA ILE A 158 6.97 23.65 -3.52
C ILE A 158 5.59 24.25 -3.22
N GLY A 159 5.44 25.56 -3.39
CA GLY A 159 4.16 26.27 -3.21
C GLY A 159 3.08 25.71 -4.12
N LEU A 160 3.38 25.48 -5.40
CA LEU A 160 2.45 24.90 -6.36
C LEU A 160 1.97 23.51 -5.90
N TYR A 161 2.89 22.63 -5.49
CA TYR A 161 2.55 21.31 -5.00
C TYR A 161 1.69 21.36 -3.74
N LEU A 162 2.03 22.23 -2.77
CA LEU A 162 1.27 22.42 -1.54
C LEU A 162 -0.14 22.96 -1.81
N LEU A 163 -0.30 23.88 -2.77
CA LEU A 163 -1.61 24.41 -3.17
C LEU A 163 -2.47 23.34 -3.84
N ILE A 164 -1.89 22.55 -4.75
CA ILE A 164 -2.55 21.38 -5.37
C ILE A 164 -3.00 20.40 -4.28
N TRP A 165 -2.08 20.03 -3.37
CA TRP A 165 -2.37 19.12 -2.27
C TRP A 165 -3.47 19.70 -1.36
N GLY A 166 -3.41 21.00 -1.07
CA GLY A 166 -4.36 21.73 -0.27
C GLY A 166 -5.81 21.62 -0.73
N GLU A 167 -6.06 21.67 -2.04
CA GLU A 167 -7.41 21.55 -2.62
C GLU A 167 -7.80 20.12 -3.04
N ALA A 168 -6.87 19.17 -3.06
CA ALA A 168 -7.11 17.81 -3.56
C ALA A 168 -8.13 16.97 -2.74
N SER A 169 -8.44 17.32 -1.48
CA SER A 169 -9.41 16.59 -0.64
C SER A 169 -9.14 15.06 -0.63
N ASN A 170 -10.13 14.21 -0.93
CA ASN A 170 -9.98 12.76 -1.02
C ASN A 170 -9.04 12.28 -2.14
N VAL A 171 -8.75 13.12 -3.14
CA VAL A 171 -7.79 12.79 -4.22
C VAL A 171 -6.36 12.69 -3.65
N ARG A 172 -6.09 13.21 -2.45
CA ARG A 172 -4.79 13.05 -1.76
C ARG A 172 -4.38 11.60 -1.54
N PHE A 173 -5.33 10.66 -1.53
CA PHE A 173 -5.06 9.22 -1.43
C PHE A 173 -4.65 8.58 -2.76
N MET A 174 -4.49 9.38 -3.82
CA MET A 174 -4.04 8.97 -5.15
C MET A 174 -2.74 9.73 -5.51
N PRO A 175 -1.58 9.36 -4.93
CA PRO A 175 -0.35 10.14 -5.06
C PRO A 175 0.16 10.27 -6.50
N GLU A 176 -0.06 9.29 -7.36
CA GLU A 176 0.35 9.32 -8.77
C GLU A 176 -0.59 10.19 -9.60
N CYS A 177 -1.87 10.27 -9.22
CA CYS A 177 -2.77 11.29 -9.73
C CYS A 177 -2.30 12.71 -9.37
N LEU A 178 -1.82 12.92 -8.13
CA LEU A 178 -1.24 14.21 -7.74
C LEU A 178 0.05 14.51 -8.54
N CYS A 179 0.89 13.51 -8.76
CA CYS A 179 2.10 13.66 -9.59
C CYS A 179 1.73 14.06 -11.02
N TYR A 180 0.68 13.49 -11.60
CA TYR A 180 0.17 13.85 -12.92
C TYR A 180 -0.31 15.31 -12.99
N ILE A 181 -1.14 15.73 -12.02
CA ILE A 181 -1.63 17.11 -11.92
C ILE A 181 -0.46 18.08 -11.79
N PHE A 182 0.46 17.79 -10.86
CA PHE A 182 1.66 18.61 -10.66
C PHE A 182 2.54 18.66 -11.90
N HIS A 183 2.77 17.53 -12.60
CA HIS A 183 3.59 17.47 -13.80
C HIS A 183 3.11 18.47 -14.87
N HIS A 184 1.81 18.51 -15.12
CA HIS A 184 1.23 19.41 -16.11
C HIS A 184 1.22 20.87 -15.65
N MET A 185 0.85 21.15 -14.40
CA MET A 185 0.85 22.51 -13.88
C MET A 185 2.26 23.08 -13.75
N ALA A 186 3.25 22.26 -13.38
CA ALA A 186 4.66 22.66 -13.34
C ALA A 186 5.16 23.02 -14.75
N LYS A 187 4.75 22.28 -15.79
CA LYS A 187 5.04 22.64 -17.18
C LYS A 187 4.48 24.03 -17.53
N GLN A 188 3.23 24.32 -17.15
CA GLN A 188 2.60 25.62 -17.39
C GLN A 188 3.27 26.75 -16.60
N LEU A 189 3.62 26.49 -15.33
CA LEU A 189 4.38 27.41 -14.49
C LEU A 189 5.71 27.79 -15.16
N ASN A 190 6.46 26.80 -15.62
CA ASN A 190 7.75 27.03 -16.27
C ASN A 190 7.60 27.84 -17.55
N GLN A 191 6.58 27.57 -18.37
CA GLN A 191 6.30 28.35 -19.57
C GLN A 191 6.07 29.83 -19.24
N MET A 192 5.24 30.15 -18.23
CA MET A 192 5.01 31.53 -17.83
C MET A 192 6.29 32.24 -17.36
N VAL A 193 7.14 31.54 -16.60
CA VAL A 193 8.39 32.09 -16.06
C VAL A 193 9.46 32.25 -17.15
N GLU A 194 9.64 31.26 -18.03
CA GLU A 194 10.64 31.31 -19.12
C GLU A 194 10.27 32.34 -20.19
N GLU A 195 9.00 32.40 -20.58
CA GLU A 195 8.51 33.35 -21.59
C GLU A 195 8.29 34.76 -21.02
N SER A 196 8.44 34.94 -19.70
CA SER A 196 8.17 36.20 -18.99
C SER A 196 6.79 36.77 -19.34
N TYR A 197 5.80 35.89 -19.50
CA TYR A 197 4.45 36.22 -19.94
C TYR A 197 3.42 35.54 -19.05
N PHE A 198 2.64 36.36 -18.35
CA PHE A 198 1.62 35.88 -17.42
C PHE A 198 0.30 35.64 -18.16
N GLN A 199 0.00 34.37 -18.42
CA GLN A 199 -1.29 33.97 -18.98
C GLN A 199 -1.83 32.73 -18.23
N PRO A 200 -2.85 32.91 -17.36
CA PRO A 200 -3.54 31.77 -16.75
C PRO A 200 -4.07 30.80 -17.81
N PRO A 201 -4.11 29.48 -17.52
CA PRO A 201 -4.77 28.54 -18.41
C PRO A 201 -6.25 28.92 -18.59
N PRO A 202 -6.84 28.67 -19.77
CA PRO A 202 -8.24 29.02 -20.02
C PRO A 202 -9.18 28.43 -18.95
N GLY A 203 -10.01 29.26 -18.34
CA GLY A 203 -10.94 28.87 -17.28
C GLY A 203 -10.39 28.97 -15.86
N PHE A 204 -9.09 29.23 -15.67
CA PHE A 204 -8.45 29.35 -14.36
C PHE A 204 -8.45 30.81 -13.83
N GLU A 205 -9.18 31.72 -14.48
CA GLU A 205 -9.13 33.15 -14.18
C GLU A 205 -9.87 33.54 -12.89
N ALA A 206 -10.84 32.72 -12.47
CA ALA A 206 -11.64 32.96 -11.27
C ALA A 206 -11.08 32.22 -10.04
N GLU A 207 -11.35 32.76 -8.85
CA GLU A 207 -11.01 32.10 -7.59
C GLU A 207 -11.77 30.78 -7.43
N GLY A 208 -11.08 29.69 -7.06
CA GLY A 208 -11.65 28.36 -6.93
C GLY A 208 -11.80 27.59 -8.24
N SER A 209 -11.30 28.12 -9.35
CA SER A 209 -11.36 27.45 -10.64
C SER A 209 -10.54 26.16 -10.66
N PHE A 210 -9.40 26.10 -9.96
CA PHE A 210 -8.62 24.87 -9.81
C PHE A 210 -9.46 23.72 -9.25
N LEU A 211 -10.17 23.97 -8.14
CA LEU A 211 -11.04 22.99 -7.51
C LEU A 211 -12.10 22.48 -8.48
N ASN A 212 -12.79 23.38 -9.20
CA ASN A 212 -13.91 23.02 -10.09
C ASN A 212 -13.45 22.33 -11.38
N ILE A 213 -12.32 22.78 -11.96
CA ILE A 213 -11.85 22.29 -13.26
C ILE A 213 -10.99 21.05 -13.09
N VAL A 214 -10.11 21.00 -12.09
CA VAL A 214 -9.12 19.92 -11.93
C VAL A 214 -9.61 18.86 -10.96
N ILE A 215 -10.05 19.23 -9.76
CA ILE A 215 -10.31 18.27 -8.67
C ILE A 215 -11.73 17.70 -8.75
N GLU A 216 -12.75 18.54 -8.99
CA GLU A 216 -14.15 18.14 -8.98
C GLU A 216 -14.48 16.98 -9.95
N PRO A 217 -13.95 16.94 -11.19
CA PRO A 217 -14.20 15.81 -12.09
C PRO A 217 -13.70 14.46 -11.53
N ILE A 218 -12.51 14.45 -10.91
CA ILE A 218 -11.94 13.25 -10.27
C ILE A 218 -12.76 12.90 -9.01
N TYR A 219 -13.11 13.89 -8.22
CA TYR A 219 -13.92 13.69 -7.02
C TYR A 219 -15.28 13.06 -7.36
N LYS A 220 -15.95 13.51 -8.43
CA LYS A 220 -17.20 12.91 -8.91
C LYS A 220 -17.04 11.45 -9.30
N VAL A 221 -15.91 11.08 -9.91
CA VAL A 221 -15.56 9.68 -10.23
C VAL A 221 -15.42 8.85 -8.94
N LEU A 222 -14.68 9.37 -7.95
CA LEU A 222 -14.49 8.73 -6.64
C LEU A 222 -15.81 8.58 -5.87
N GLN A 223 -16.64 9.63 -5.86
CA GLN A 223 -17.93 9.64 -5.18
C GLN A 223 -18.88 8.58 -5.78
N LYS A 224 -18.96 8.50 -7.11
CA LYS A 224 -19.77 7.48 -7.80
C LYS A 224 -19.29 6.05 -7.47
N GLU A 225 -17.98 5.81 -7.46
CA GLU A 225 -17.43 4.49 -7.10
C GLU A 225 -17.65 4.14 -5.61
N SER A 226 -17.52 5.12 -4.72
CA SER A 226 -17.81 4.95 -3.30
C SER A 226 -19.28 4.60 -3.05
N GLN A 227 -20.22 5.26 -3.73
CA GLN A 227 -21.65 4.94 -3.64
C GLN A 227 -21.95 3.51 -4.13
N ARG A 228 -21.21 3.01 -5.14
CA ARG A 228 -21.33 1.62 -5.62
C ARG A 228 -20.91 0.58 -4.58
N SER A 229 -20.09 0.95 -3.60
CA SER A 229 -19.73 0.05 -2.49
C SER A 229 -20.92 -0.32 -1.60
N LYS A 230 -22.04 0.44 -1.66
CA LYS A 230 -23.19 0.29 -0.77
C LYS A 230 -22.80 0.25 0.72
N GLY A 231 -21.90 1.14 1.13
CA GLY A 231 -21.38 1.19 2.50
C GLY A 231 -20.51 -0.03 2.86
N GLY A 232 -19.82 -0.63 1.89
CA GLY A 232 -18.97 -1.81 2.08
C GLY A 232 -19.69 -3.16 1.97
N THR A 233 -20.99 -3.18 1.67
CA THR A 233 -21.77 -4.42 1.52
C THR A 233 -21.69 -5.03 0.11
N ALA A 234 -21.29 -4.25 -0.90
CA ALA A 234 -21.09 -4.75 -2.25
C ALA A 234 -19.76 -5.50 -2.36
N GLY A 235 -19.76 -6.63 -3.08
CA GLY A 235 -18.55 -7.42 -3.30
C GLY A 235 -17.42 -6.57 -3.91
N HIS A 236 -16.19 -6.75 -3.43
CA HIS A 236 -15.04 -5.93 -3.85
C HIS A 236 -14.75 -5.94 -5.36
N SER A 237 -15.24 -6.93 -6.10
CA SER A 237 -15.17 -7.00 -7.56
C SER A 237 -16.07 -6.00 -8.29
N SER A 238 -17.12 -5.50 -7.63
CA SER A 238 -18.19 -4.71 -8.27
C SER A 238 -17.95 -3.20 -8.27
N TRP A 239 -16.98 -2.72 -7.50
CA TRP A 239 -16.64 -1.30 -7.35
C TRP A 239 -15.13 -1.10 -7.24
N ARG A 240 -14.63 0.08 -7.63
CA ARG A 240 -13.19 0.43 -7.59
C ARG A 240 -12.90 1.31 -6.37
N ASN A 241 -11.83 1.05 -5.65
CA ASN A 241 -11.35 1.94 -4.60
C ASN A 241 -10.41 3.03 -5.19
N TYR A 242 -9.89 3.90 -4.34
CA TYR A 242 -8.94 4.93 -4.76
C TYR A 242 -7.64 4.33 -5.35
N ASP A 243 -7.21 3.18 -4.87
CA ASP A 243 -6.00 2.47 -5.34
C ASP A 243 -6.18 1.96 -6.78
N ASP A 244 -7.33 1.32 -7.07
CA ASP A 244 -7.69 0.86 -8.42
C ASP A 244 -7.77 2.01 -9.43
N LEU A 245 -8.18 3.21 -8.98
CA LEU A 245 -8.25 4.40 -9.82
C LEU A 245 -6.87 5.04 -10.00
N ASN A 246 -6.05 5.01 -8.96
CA ASN A 246 -4.70 5.54 -8.95
C ASN A 246 -3.76 4.77 -9.88
N GLU A 247 -3.99 3.47 -10.06
CA GLU A 247 -3.27 2.60 -11.00
C GLU A 247 -3.31 3.13 -12.45
N GLN A 248 -4.33 3.89 -12.85
CA GLN A 248 -4.38 4.50 -14.18
C GLN A 248 -3.21 5.46 -14.44
N PHE A 249 -2.66 6.07 -13.38
CA PHE A 249 -1.54 7.00 -13.43
C PHE A 249 -0.17 6.30 -13.33
N TRP A 250 -0.13 4.97 -13.31
CA TRP A 250 1.08 4.16 -13.39
C TRP A 250 1.48 3.81 -14.82
N SER A 251 0.80 4.36 -15.83
CA SER A 251 1.14 4.11 -17.23
C SER A 251 1.31 5.41 -17.99
N GLU A 252 2.31 5.47 -18.86
CA GLU A 252 2.48 6.57 -19.83
C GLU A 252 1.21 6.83 -20.67
N LYS A 253 0.34 5.81 -20.82
CA LYS A 253 -0.96 5.93 -21.49
C LYS A 253 -1.87 6.98 -20.84
N CYS A 254 -1.68 7.33 -19.57
CA CYS A 254 -2.47 8.38 -18.91
C CYS A 254 -2.33 9.73 -19.63
N PHE A 255 -1.13 10.06 -20.12
CA PHE A 255 -0.87 11.31 -20.85
C PHE A 255 -1.65 11.39 -22.17
N MET A 256 -1.86 10.27 -22.85
CA MET A 256 -2.62 10.24 -24.10
C MET A 256 -4.13 10.11 -23.90
N LYS A 257 -4.57 9.51 -22.78
CA LYS A 257 -5.98 9.17 -22.57
C LYS A 257 -6.75 10.17 -21.74
N LEU A 258 -6.11 10.80 -20.76
CA LEU A 258 -6.79 11.71 -19.85
C LEU A 258 -6.76 13.16 -20.34
N GLY A 259 -5.73 13.53 -21.11
CA GLY A 259 -5.52 14.89 -21.60
C GLY A 259 -5.18 15.90 -20.50
N TRP A 260 -4.72 17.08 -20.91
CA TRP A 260 -4.58 18.24 -20.03
C TRP A 260 -4.94 19.54 -20.79
N PRO A 261 -6.01 20.26 -20.43
CA PRO A 261 -7.01 19.94 -19.39
C PRO A 261 -7.75 18.61 -19.62
N TRP A 262 -8.49 18.13 -18.61
CA TRP A 262 -9.16 16.83 -18.67
C TRP A 262 -10.07 16.68 -19.90
N ASP A 263 -9.86 15.59 -20.64
CA ASP A 263 -10.84 15.10 -21.59
C ASP A 263 -11.95 14.35 -20.85
N LEU A 264 -13.06 15.03 -20.58
CA LEU A 264 -14.21 14.46 -19.88
C LEU A 264 -14.90 13.31 -20.64
N SER A 265 -14.56 13.11 -21.92
CA SER A 265 -15.03 11.96 -22.71
C SER A 265 -14.22 10.69 -22.47
N ALA A 266 -13.05 10.79 -21.83
CA ALA A 266 -12.20 9.64 -21.54
C ALA A 266 -12.89 8.61 -20.63
N ASP A 267 -12.57 7.33 -20.83
CA ASP A 267 -13.08 6.17 -20.04
C ASP A 267 -13.00 6.36 -18.52
N PHE A 268 -12.05 7.17 -18.04
CA PHE A 268 -11.89 7.47 -16.62
C PHE A 268 -13.07 8.27 -16.06
N PHE A 269 -13.51 9.29 -16.80
CA PHE A 269 -14.60 10.19 -16.42
C PHE A 269 -15.97 9.70 -16.92
N HIS A 270 -15.99 9.01 -18.06
CA HIS A 270 -17.19 8.43 -18.65
C HIS A 270 -17.57 7.13 -17.94
N GLN A 271 -18.58 7.17 -17.07
CA GLN A 271 -19.05 6.02 -16.27
C GLN A 271 -20.45 5.51 -16.66
N GLU A 272 -20.95 5.87 -17.84
CA GLU A 272 -22.27 5.44 -18.31
C GLU A 272 -22.18 4.07 -18.99
N GLY A 273 -22.99 3.11 -18.49
CA GLY A 273 -23.04 1.75 -19.01
C GLY A 273 -22.06 0.77 -18.34
N ARG A 274 -22.51 -0.48 -18.11
CA ARG A 274 -21.67 -1.56 -17.55
C ARG A 274 -20.54 -2.01 -18.51
N SER A 275 -20.68 -1.73 -19.81
CA SER A 275 -19.78 -2.19 -20.88
C SER A 275 -18.55 -1.31 -21.12
N ALA A 276 -18.58 -0.03 -20.74
CA ALA A 276 -17.43 0.88 -20.89
C ALA A 276 -16.41 0.77 -19.75
N ARG A 277 -16.74 0.02 -18.69
CA ARG A 277 -15.92 -0.07 -17.49
C ARG A 277 -14.81 -1.11 -17.68
N LYS A 278 -13.55 -0.67 -17.65
CA LYS A 278 -12.44 -1.61 -17.54
C LYS A 278 -12.54 -2.41 -16.23
N PRO A 279 -12.48 -3.76 -16.30
CA PRO A 279 -12.42 -4.59 -15.10
C PRO A 279 -11.15 -4.28 -14.32
N LYS A 280 -11.16 -4.53 -13.01
CA LYS A 280 -9.96 -4.40 -12.17
C LYS A 280 -8.83 -5.21 -12.80
N THR A 281 -7.69 -4.55 -13.01
CA THR A 281 -6.48 -5.12 -13.60
C THR A 281 -5.74 -6.03 -12.63
N ASN A 282 -5.95 -5.81 -11.33
CA ASN A 282 -5.36 -6.62 -10.26
C ASN A 282 -6.29 -7.73 -9.75
N PHE A 283 -5.65 -8.77 -9.19
CA PHE A 283 -6.31 -9.94 -8.62
C PHE A 283 -7.44 -9.54 -7.69
N VAL A 284 -8.66 -9.94 -8.04
CA VAL A 284 -9.81 -9.78 -7.16
C VAL A 284 -10.02 -11.09 -6.43
N GLU A 285 -9.72 -11.11 -5.14
CA GLU A 285 -10.03 -12.28 -4.31
C GLU A 285 -11.54 -12.47 -4.24
N VAL A 286 -12.05 -13.47 -4.96
CA VAL A 286 -13.43 -13.93 -4.80
C VAL A 286 -13.51 -14.72 -3.50
N ARG A 287 -13.83 -14.04 -2.41
CA ARG A 287 -13.98 -14.68 -1.10
C ARG A 287 -15.16 -15.65 -1.11
N THR A 288 -14.86 -16.94 -1.14
CA THR A 288 -15.83 -18.03 -0.94
C THR A 288 -15.70 -18.64 0.46
N PHE A 289 -16.70 -19.39 0.91
CA PHE A 289 -16.63 -20.13 2.18
C PHE A 289 -15.42 -21.09 2.24
N LEU A 290 -14.92 -21.56 1.09
CA LEU A 290 -13.72 -22.39 1.01
C LEU A 290 -12.45 -21.67 1.50
N HIS A 291 -12.39 -20.33 1.46
CA HIS A 291 -11.29 -19.56 2.05
C HIS A 291 -11.24 -19.74 3.57
N LEU A 292 -12.39 -19.94 4.25
CA LEU A 292 -12.41 -20.24 5.68
C LEU A 292 -11.72 -21.59 5.96
N PHE A 293 -12.02 -22.60 5.16
CA PHE A 293 -11.41 -23.92 5.26
C PHE A 293 -9.90 -23.88 4.95
N ARG A 294 -9.50 -23.13 3.93
CA ARG A 294 -8.09 -22.92 3.57
C ARG A 294 -7.32 -22.21 4.68
N SER A 295 -7.85 -21.11 5.21
CA SER A 295 -7.19 -20.27 6.22
C SER A 295 -7.04 -20.99 7.56
N PHE A 296 -8.07 -21.73 7.99
CA PHE A 296 -8.06 -22.47 9.25
C PHE A 296 -7.74 -23.97 9.06
N ASN A 297 -7.03 -24.34 8.00
CA ASN A 297 -6.76 -25.75 7.67
C ASN A 297 -6.12 -26.56 8.83
N ARG A 298 -5.21 -25.95 9.61
CA ARG A 298 -4.56 -26.60 10.76
C ARG A 298 -5.57 -26.99 11.83
N MET A 299 -6.54 -26.13 12.09
CA MET A 299 -7.61 -26.35 13.06
C MET A 299 -8.50 -27.52 12.62
N TRP A 300 -8.96 -27.51 11.36
CA TRP A 300 -9.79 -28.57 10.80
C TRP A 300 -9.09 -29.93 10.79
N ILE A 301 -7.82 -29.96 10.41
CA ILE A 301 -6.99 -31.17 10.45
C ILE A 301 -6.88 -31.67 11.88
N PHE A 302 -6.49 -30.81 12.83
CA PHE A 302 -6.35 -31.20 14.23
C PHE A 302 -7.63 -31.82 14.80
N PHE A 303 -8.78 -31.14 14.68
CA PHE A 303 -10.03 -31.64 15.24
C PHE A 303 -10.49 -32.95 14.58
N THR A 304 -10.35 -33.08 13.26
CA THR A 304 -10.75 -34.31 12.56
C THR A 304 -9.90 -35.50 12.99
N LEU A 305 -8.57 -35.31 13.07
CA LEU A 305 -7.66 -36.37 13.49
C LEU A 305 -7.82 -36.73 14.96
N ALA A 306 -7.98 -35.74 15.83
CA ALA A 306 -8.22 -35.95 17.26
C ALA A 306 -9.56 -36.70 17.48
N PHE A 307 -10.61 -36.29 16.78
CA PHE A 307 -11.91 -36.97 16.83
C PHE A 307 -11.83 -38.42 16.37
N GLN A 308 -11.18 -38.70 15.24
CA GLN A 308 -10.98 -40.07 14.76
C GLN A 308 -10.20 -40.91 15.78
N ALA A 309 -9.11 -40.37 16.35
CA ALA A 309 -8.32 -41.07 17.36
C ALA A 309 -9.16 -41.39 18.61
N MET A 310 -9.91 -40.41 19.12
CA MET A 310 -10.79 -40.58 20.28
C MET A 310 -11.92 -41.59 20.01
N LEU A 311 -12.52 -41.57 18.82
CA LEU A 311 -13.54 -42.55 18.43
C LEU A 311 -12.98 -43.97 18.45
N ILE A 312 -11.81 -44.19 17.85
CA ILE A 312 -11.16 -45.51 17.83
C ILE A 312 -10.87 -46.00 19.25
N VAL A 313 -10.38 -45.13 20.13
CA VAL A 313 -10.12 -45.47 21.53
C VAL A 313 -11.42 -45.77 22.28
N SER A 314 -12.48 -44.97 22.08
CA SER A 314 -13.77 -45.15 22.73
C SER A 314 -14.46 -46.45 22.33
N TRP A 315 -14.24 -46.93 21.09
CA TRP A 315 -14.81 -48.16 20.57
C TRP A 315 -13.98 -49.41 20.95
N SER A 316 -12.85 -49.22 21.63
CA SER A 316 -12.07 -50.34 22.17
C SER A 316 -12.74 -50.92 23.41
N SER A 317 -12.52 -52.21 23.66
CA SER A 317 -13.18 -52.95 24.75
C SER A 317 -12.93 -52.40 26.15
N SER A 318 -11.88 -51.59 26.36
CA SER A 318 -11.58 -50.98 27.65
C SER A 318 -12.14 -49.56 27.83
N GLY A 319 -12.46 -48.85 26.73
CA GLY A 319 -12.94 -47.45 26.74
C GLY A 319 -12.00 -46.43 27.42
N SER A 320 -10.82 -46.84 27.87
CA SER A 320 -9.87 -46.06 28.64
C SER A 320 -8.70 -45.58 27.78
N LEU A 321 -8.12 -44.41 28.11
CA LEU A 321 -6.91 -43.90 27.44
C LEU A 321 -5.71 -44.85 27.52
N SER A 322 -5.65 -45.70 28.56
CA SER A 322 -4.64 -46.76 28.69
C SER A 322 -4.77 -47.87 27.65
N GLY A 323 -5.93 -48.00 26.99
CA GLY A 323 -6.16 -48.95 25.90
C GLY A 323 -5.33 -48.66 24.64
N ILE A 324 -4.75 -47.47 24.51
CA ILE A 324 -3.81 -47.12 23.42
C ILE A 324 -2.53 -47.97 23.49
N ALA A 325 -2.15 -48.48 24.66
CA ALA A 325 -0.99 -49.35 24.82
C ALA A 325 -1.19 -50.75 24.21
N ASP A 326 -2.44 -51.14 23.92
CA ASP A 326 -2.69 -52.39 23.20
C ASP A 326 -2.29 -52.25 21.72
N ALA A 327 -1.53 -53.22 21.23
CA ALA A 327 -1.01 -53.24 19.88
C ALA A 327 -2.11 -53.20 18.81
N THR A 328 -3.31 -53.73 19.10
CA THR A 328 -4.43 -53.75 18.16
C THR A 328 -5.11 -52.37 18.05
N VAL A 329 -5.31 -51.71 19.18
CA VAL A 329 -5.89 -50.35 19.26
C VAL A 329 -4.91 -49.33 18.72
N PHE A 330 -3.63 -49.38 19.13
CA PHE A 330 -2.58 -48.49 18.63
C PHE A 330 -2.53 -48.50 17.10
N ARG A 331 -2.55 -49.69 16.51
CA ARG A 331 -2.51 -49.89 15.08
C ARG A 331 -3.77 -49.38 14.36
N SER A 332 -4.92 -49.47 15.00
CA SER A 332 -6.15 -48.86 14.50
C SER A 332 -6.05 -47.34 14.53
N VAL A 333 -5.49 -46.76 15.61
CA VAL A 333 -5.23 -45.32 15.74
C VAL A 333 -4.26 -44.82 14.66
N LEU A 334 -3.27 -45.62 14.24
CA LEU A 334 -2.38 -45.23 13.13
C LEU A 334 -3.11 -45.02 11.79
N SER A 335 -4.37 -45.43 11.63
CA SER A 335 -5.18 -45.08 10.45
C SER A 335 -5.44 -43.56 10.33
N VAL A 336 -5.24 -42.79 11.40
CA VAL A 336 -5.33 -41.32 11.40
C VAL A 336 -4.38 -40.70 10.35
N PHE A 337 -3.22 -41.33 10.07
CA PHE A 337 -2.31 -40.82 9.04
C PHE A 337 -2.88 -40.92 7.61
N ILE A 338 -3.76 -41.89 7.33
CA ILE A 338 -4.50 -41.96 6.05
C ILE A 338 -5.42 -40.75 5.92
N THR A 339 -6.19 -40.47 6.97
CA THR A 339 -7.08 -39.30 7.02
C THR A 339 -6.28 -38.00 6.93
N ALA A 340 -5.10 -37.93 7.57
CA ALA A 340 -4.21 -36.77 7.48
C ALA A 340 -3.75 -36.52 6.03
N ALA A 341 -3.39 -37.58 5.29
CA ALA A 341 -3.02 -37.46 3.88
C ALA A 341 -4.19 -37.02 3.01
N LEU A 342 -5.40 -37.53 3.26
CA LEU A 342 -6.62 -37.08 2.58
C LEU A 342 -6.90 -35.58 2.81
N LEU A 343 -6.85 -35.14 4.07
CA LEU A 343 -7.08 -33.73 4.41
C LEU A 343 -5.98 -32.83 3.82
N ASN A 344 -4.73 -33.29 3.79
CA ASN A 344 -3.63 -32.56 3.15
C ASN A 344 -3.82 -32.43 1.64
N PHE A 345 -4.32 -33.46 0.97
CA PHE A 345 -4.69 -33.39 -0.44
C PHE A 345 -5.82 -32.40 -0.70
N ILE A 346 -6.89 -32.42 0.12
CA ILE A 346 -7.99 -31.44 0.03
C ILE A 346 -7.44 -30.03 0.19
N LYS A 347 -6.59 -29.80 1.19
CA LYS A 347 -5.92 -28.52 1.41
C LYS A 347 -5.14 -28.05 0.17
N VAL A 348 -4.26 -28.89 -0.38
CA VAL A 348 -3.44 -28.50 -1.54
C VAL A 348 -4.31 -28.29 -2.79
N THR A 349 -5.39 -29.05 -2.94
CA THR A 349 -6.38 -28.84 -4.01
C THR A 349 -7.06 -27.48 -3.88
N LEU A 350 -7.50 -27.11 -2.68
CA LEU A 350 -8.05 -25.79 -2.39
C LEU A 350 -7.01 -24.69 -2.60
N ASP A 351 -5.74 -24.94 -2.29
CA ASP A 351 -4.67 -23.98 -2.53
C ASP A 351 -4.54 -23.63 -4.03
N ILE A 352 -4.64 -24.64 -4.91
CA ILE A 352 -4.61 -24.46 -6.36
C ILE A 352 -5.89 -23.78 -6.85
N LEU A 353 -7.07 -24.29 -6.47
CA LEU A 353 -8.36 -23.78 -6.96
C LEU A 353 -8.57 -22.30 -6.62
N LEU A 354 -8.28 -21.92 -5.37
CA LEU A 354 -8.50 -20.54 -4.89
C LEU A 354 -7.41 -19.57 -5.38
N THR A 355 -6.24 -20.06 -5.79
CA THR A 355 -5.16 -19.22 -6.33
C THR A 355 -5.11 -19.24 -7.87
N PHE A 356 -5.91 -20.05 -8.56
CA PHE A 356 -5.87 -20.21 -10.02
C PHE A 356 -5.97 -18.88 -10.78
N GLN A 357 -6.87 -17.98 -10.35
CA GLN A 357 -7.02 -16.66 -10.96
C GLN A 357 -5.81 -15.73 -10.72
N ALA A 358 -4.97 -16.01 -9.73
CA ALA A 358 -3.76 -15.24 -9.41
C ALA A 358 -2.50 -15.76 -10.12
N TRP A 359 -2.56 -16.87 -10.87
CA TRP A 359 -1.37 -17.47 -11.47
C TRP A 359 -0.69 -16.57 -12.50
N GLY A 360 -1.45 -15.71 -13.17
CA GLY A 360 -0.91 -14.75 -14.14
C GLY A 360 0.05 -13.72 -13.54
N SER A 361 -0.06 -13.44 -12.24
CA SER A 361 0.79 -12.47 -11.52
C SER A 361 1.80 -13.11 -10.57
N MET A 362 1.86 -14.45 -10.49
CA MET A 362 2.74 -15.16 -9.57
C MET A 362 4.08 -15.55 -10.22
N GLU A 363 5.14 -15.63 -9.41
CA GLU A 363 6.41 -16.20 -9.87
C GLU A 363 6.25 -17.67 -10.28
N TRP A 364 6.90 -18.07 -11.37
CA TRP A 364 6.94 -19.47 -11.84
C TRP A 364 7.37 -20.46 -10.75
N THR A 365 8.31 -20.07 -9.88
CA THR A 365 8.78 -20.92 -8.78
C THR A 365 7.70 -21.21 -7.74
N GLN A 366 6.69 -20.34 -7.61
CA GLN A 366 5.57 -20.52 -6.69
C GLN A 366 4.51 -21.44 -7.30
N ILE A 367 4.22 -21.27 -8.59
CA ILE A 367 3.32 -22.16 -9.35
C ILE A 367 3.85 -23.60 -9.31
N LEU A 368 5.14 -23.79 -9.59
CA LEU A 368 5.80 -25.10 -9.55
C LEU A 368 5.68 -25.75 -8.16
N ARG A 369 5.80 -24.96 -7.08
CA ARG A 369 5.66 -25.46 -5.72
C ARG A 369 4.27 -26.02 -5.43
N TYR A 370 3.22 -25.32 -5.87
CA TYR A 370 1.84 -25.78 -5.67
C TYR A 370 1.58 -27.10 -6.42
N LEU A 371 2.04 -27.20 -7.67
CA LEU A 371 1.93 -28.42 -8.46
C LEU A 371 2.70 -29.59 -7.82
N LEU A 372 3.93 -29.37 -7.39
CA LEU A 372 4.74 -30.42 -6.76
C LEU A 372 4.12 -30.91 -5.44
N LYS A 373 3.58 -30.00 -4.62
CA LYS A 373 2.85 -30.37 -3.39
C LYS A 373 1.60 -31.19 -3.71
N PHE A 374 0.93 -30.92 -4.82
CA PHE A 374 -0.26 -31.67 -5.24
C PHE A 374 0.10 -33.11 -5.63
N PHE A 375 1.15 -33.31 -6.44
CA PHE A 375 1.62 -34.65 -6.79
C PHE A 375 2.11 -35.44 -5.58
N VAL A 376 2.84 -34.81 -4.66
CA VAL A 376 3.28 -35.46 -3.41
C VAL A 376 2.07 -35.85 -2.55
N ALA A 377 1.03 -35.03 -2.47
CA ALA A 377 -0.18 -35.36 -1.73
C ALA A 377 -0.93 -36.57 -2.34
N ILE A 378 -1.02 -36.65 -3.68
CA ILE A 378 -1.59 -37.81 -4.38
C ILE A 378 -0.79 -39.08 -4.05
N ALA A 379 0.54 -39.00 -4.10
CA ALA A 379 1.41 -40.14 -3.78
C ALA A 379 1.12 -40.68 -2.37
N TRP A 380 0.99 -39.81 -1.36
CA TRP A 380 0.69 -40.23 0.01
C TRP A 380 -0.74 -40.75 0.21
N ILE A 381 -1.73 -40.21 -0.51
CA ILE A 381 -3.09 -40.76 -0.55
C ILE A 381 -3.10 -42.21 -1.05
N ILE A 382 -2.17 -42.60 -1.92
CA ILE A 382 -2.09 -43.96 -2.46
C ILE A 382 -1.22 -44.84 -1.55
N ILE A 383 -0.03 -44.37 -1.18
CA ILE A 383 0.96 -45.15 -0.42
C ILE A 383 0.42 -45.56 0.96
N LEU A 384 -0.20 -44.65 1.72
CA LEU A 384 -0.61 -44.93 3.10
C LEU A 384 -1.75 -45.97 3.18
N PRO A 385 -2.86 -45.87 2.43
CA PRO A 385 -3.90 -46.91 2.45
C PRO A 385 -3.41 -48.27 1.95
N VAL A 386 -2.58 -48.28 0.91
CA VAL A 386 -2.03 -49.52 0.34
C VAL A 386 -1.16 -50.24 1.38
N THR A 387 -0.20 -49.53 1.98
CA THR A 387 0.69 -50.10 3.00
C THR A 387 -0.04 -50.45 4.30
N TYR A 388 -1.10 -49.71 4.65
CA TYR A 388 -1.97 -50.05 5.79
C TYR A 388 -2.76 -51.34 5.54
N SER A 389 -3.32 -51.52 4.34
CA SER A 389 -4.08 -52.72 3.98
C SER A 389 -3.21 -53.97 4.02
N SER A 390 -2.01 -53.92 3.42
CA SER A 390 -1.05 -55.03 3.42
C SER A 390 -0.51 -55.39 4.81
N SER A 391 -0.61 -54.45 5.75
CA SER A 391 -0.27 -54.75 7.14
C SER A 391 -1.32 -55.70 7.76
N ILE A 392 -2.59 -55.67 7.34
CA ILE A 392 -3.75 -56.32 8.01
C ILE A 392 -3.84 -57.80 7.61
N LYS A 393 -3.95 -58.69 8.60
CA LYS A 393 -4.00 -60.16 8.38
C LYS A 393 -5.25 -60.63 7.62
N SER A 394 -6.36 -59.90 7.69
CA SER A 394 -7.61 -60.22 6.96
C SER A 394 -8.31 -58.93 6.51
N PRO A 395 -7.91 -58.34 5.37
CA PRO A 395 -8.54 -57.12 4.88
C PRO A 395 -9.97 -57.40 4.39
N SER A 396 -10.92 -56.52 4.73
CA SER A 396 -12.31 -56.57 4.28
C SER A 396 -12.59 -55.51 3.20
N GLY A 397 -13.56 -55.79 2.31
CA GLY A 397 -14.03 -54.84 1.29
C GLY A 397 -12.91 -54.27 0.40
N ALA A 398 -12.81 -52.94 0.34
CA ALA A 398 -11.82 -52.19 -0.45
C ALA A 398 -10.35 -52.52 -0.09
N GLY A 399 -10.10 -53.04 1.13
CA GLY A 399 -8.77 -53.50 1.52
C GLY A 399 -8.26 -54.67 0.67
N LYS A 400 -9.15 -55.56 0.20
CA LYS A 400 -8.78 -56.69 -0.68
C LYS A 400 -8.28 -56.23 -2.05
N LEU A 401 -8.94 -55.21 -2.62
CA LEU A 401 -8.55 -54.59 -3.90
C LEU A 401 -7.19 -53.87 -3.78
N LEU A 402 -6.95 -53.17 -2.68
CA LEU A 402 -5.66 -52.52 -2.43
C LEU A 402 -4.53 -53.54 -2.19
N ASN A 403 -4.83 -54.66 -1.51
CA ASN A 403 -3.84 -55.69 -1.26
C ASN A 403 -3.41 -56.41 -2.55
N SER A 404 -4.31 -56.59 -3.53
CA SER A 404 -3.94 -57.14 -4.85
C SER A 404 -3.00 -56.24 -5.65
N LEU A 405 -2.95 -54.93 -5.34
CA LEU A 405 -2.02 -53.99 -5.95
C LEU A 405 -0.60 -54.13 -5.39
N THR A 406 -0.43 -54.84 -4.28
CA THR A 406 0.86 -55.02 -3.60
C THR A 406 1.47 -56.38 -3.91
N TRP A 407 2.79 -56.40 -4.13
CA TRP A 407 3.57 -57.62 -4.40
C TRP A 407 3.77 -58.47 -3.13
N ASN A 408 2.69 -58.86 -2.44
CA ASN A 408 2.68 -59.76 -1.27
C ASN A 408 3.71 -59.42 -0.16
N TRP A 409 4.01 -58.14 0.06
CA TRP A 409 4.85 -57.72 1.20
C TRP A 409 4.01 -57.67 2.48
N TYR A 410 3.82 -58.83 3.11
CA TYR A 410 3.19 -58.94 4.43
C TYR A 410 4.17 -58.50 5.52
N ASN A 411 4.35 -57.19 5.71
CA ASN A 411 5.26 -56.68 6.72
C ASN A 411 4.68 -55.45 7.43
N GLN A 412 4.34 -55.62 8.71
CA GLN A 412 3.85 -54.55 9.59
C GLN A 412 4.84 -53.37 9.72
N SER A 413 6.14 -53.63 9.53
CA SER A 413 7.20 -52.61 9.51
C SER A 413 7.05 -51.61 8.37
N VAL A 414 6.55 -52.01 7.20
CA VAL A 414 6.49 -51.16 5.99
C VAL A 414 5.56 -49.96 6.20
N TYR A 415 4.41 -50.17 6.83
CA TYR A 415 3.48 -49.09 7.14
C TYR A 415 4.07 -48.08 8.13
N ASN A 416 4.75 -48.58 9.17
CA ASN A 416 5.41 -47.71 10.16
C ASN A 416 6.53 -46.87 9.52
N PHE A 417 7.34 -47.47 8.62
CA PHE A 417 8.33 -46.72 7.85
C PHE A 417 7.69 -45.66 6.96
N ALA A 418 6.58 -45.98 6.28
CA ALA A 418 5.86 -45.01 5.45
C ALA A 418 5.34 -43.82 6.28
N ILE A 419 4.81 -44.06 7.50
CA ILE A 419 4.39 -42.99 8.42
C ILE A 419 5.57 -42.11 8.82
N ILE A 420 6.71 -42.70 9.18
CA ILE A 420 7.89 -41.94 9.58
C ILE A 420 8.30 -41.00 8.43
N ILE A 421 8.41 -41.52 7.21
CA ILE A 421 8.77 -40.73 6.03
C ILE A 421 7.73 -39.63 5.76
N TYR A 422 6.44 -39.93 5.88
CA TYR A 422 5.36 -38.95 5.73
C TYR A 422 5.46 -37.80 6.75
N MET A 423 5.93 -38.10 7.96
CA MET A 423 6.02 -37.14 9.06
C MET A 423 7.31 -36.31 9.06
N ILE A 424 8.38 -36.73 8.38
CA ILE A 424 9.67 -36.01 8.32
C ILE A 424 9.51 -34.51 8.03
N PRO A 425 8.73 -34.07 7.01
CA PRO A 425 8.61 -32.64 6.72
C PRO A 425 7.96 -31.84 7.86
N ASN A 426 6.97 -32.43 8.54
CA ASN A 426 6.28 -31.80 9.66
C ASN A 426 7.16 -31.77 10.90
N ILE A 427 7.90 -32.84 11.18
CA ILE A 427 8.88 -32.92 12.28
C ILE A 427 9.98 -31.89 12.07
N LEU A 428 10.53 -31.80 10.86
CA LEU A 428 11.55 -30.82 10.51
C LEU A 428 11.01 -29.39 10.64
N SER A 429 9.78 -29.13 10.18
CA SER A 429 9.15 -27.82 10.36
C SER A 429 8.92 -27.47 11.83
N ALA A 430 8.54 -28.44 12.67
CA ALA A 430 8.36 -28.23 14.11
C ALA A 430 9.70 -27.99 14.81
N LEU A 431 10.74 -28.73 14.44
CA LEU A 431 12.10 -28.55 14.98
C LEU A 431 12.68 -27.19 14.61
N LEU A 432 12.50 -26.74 13.36
CA LEU A 432 12.91 -25.39 12.94
C LEU A 432 12.12 -24.29 13.65
N PHE A 433 10.83 -24.51 13.91
CA PHE A 433 10.00 -23.59 14.69
C PHE A 433 10.45 -23.49 16.16
N LEU A 434 10.83 -24.62 16.77
CA LEU A 434 11.33 -24.66 18.16
C LEU A 434 12.76 -24.11 18.28
N LEU A 435 13.52 -24.02 17.18
CA LEU A 435 14.91 -23.56 17.16
C LEU A 435 15.09 -22.36 16.20
N PRO A 436 14.64 -21.15 16.60
CA PRO A 436 14.70 -19.96 15.75
C PRO A 436 16.13 -19.58 15.34
N GLN A 437 17.14 -19.88 16.16
CA GLN A 437 18.55 -19.68 15.83
C GLN A 437 18.99 -20.51 14.62
N LEU A 438 18.57 -21.78 14.57
CA LEU A 438 18.86 -22.68 13.44
C LEU A 438 18.13 -22.21 12.17
N GLN A 439 16.88 -21.77 12.33
CA GLN A 439 16.11 -21.19 11.23
C GLN A 439 16.82 -19.95 10.65
N ASN A 440 17.28 -19.01 11.48
CA ASN A 440 17.98 -17.81 11.04
C ASN A 440 19.29 -18.14 10.29
N ILE A 441 20.05 -19.13 10.77
CA ILE A 441 21.28 -19.60 10.09
C ILE A 441 20.94 -20.19 8.72
N MET A 442 19.89 -21.01 8.63
CA MET A 442 19.44 -21.60 7.37
C MET A 442 18.91 -20.55 6.38
N GLU A 443 18.18 -19.54 6.86
CA GLU A 443 17.64 -18.46 6.03
C GLU A 443 18.74 -17.54 5.49
N ARG A 444 19.84 -17.35 6.23
CA ARG A 444 21.03 -16.58 5.78
C ARG A 444 22.02 -17.41 4.97
N SER A 445 21.81 -18.72 4.84
CA SER A 445 22.72 -19.59 4.12
C SER A 445 22.57 -19.42 2.60
N ASN A 446 23.70 -19.18 1.93
CA ASN A 446 23.76 -19.14 0.46
C ASN A 446 23.86 -20.54 -0.18
N TRP A 447 23.75 -21.61 0.61
CA TRP A 447 23.88 -22.96 0.10
C TRP A 447 22.62 -23.39 -0.66
N ARG A 448 22.78 -23.80 -1.92
CA ARG A 448 21.67 -24.15 -2.83
C ARG A 448 20.72 -25.21 -2.26
N ALA A 449 21.26 -26.19 -1.53
CA ALA A 449 20.46 -27.23 -0.89
C ALA A 449 19.55 -26.69 0.22
N VAL A 450 20.05 -25.76 1.04
CA VAL A 450 19.27 -25.11 2.09
C VAL A 450 18.20 -24.20 1.50
N ILE A 451 18.52 -23.46 0.44
CA ILE A 451 17.55 -22.62 -0.27
C ILE A 451 16.40 -23.47 -0.83
N LEU A 452 16.70 -24.63 -1.44
CA LEU A 452 15.69 -25.55 -1.97
C LEU A 452 14.83 -26.17 -0.86
N LEU A 453 15.47 -26.59 0.24
CA LEU A 453 14.79 -27.12 1.43
C LEU A 453 13.83 -26.08 2.03
N MET A 454 14.28 -24.84 2.17
CA MET A 454 13.48 -23.73 2.69
C MET A 454 12.37 -23.32 1.72
N TRP A 455 12.61 -23.41 0.41
CA TRP A 455 11.59 -23.25 -0.62
C TRP A 455 10.49 -24.32 -0.47
N TRP A 456 10.81 -25.56 -0.10
CA TRP A 456 9.80 -26.60 0.10
C TRP A 456 8.99 -26.43 1.40
N ILE A 457 9.68 -26.18 2.51
CA ILE A 457 9.11 -26.21 3.88
C ILE A 457 8.29 -24.94 4.17
N GLN A 458 8.77 -23.75 3.79
CA GLN A 458 8.17 -22.50 4.25
C GLN A 458 7.38 -21.77 3.16
N PRO A 459 6.12 -21.37 3.42
CA PRO A 459 5.43 -20.38 2.59
C PRO A 459 6.12 -19.01 2.77
N ARG A 460 6.45 -18.33 1.66
CA ARG A 460 7.15 -17.03 1.62
C ARG A 460 6.35 -15.84 2.19
N LEU A 461 5.22 -16.07 2.87
CA LEU A 461 4.25 -15.03 3.21
C LEU A 461 4.44 -14.38 4.59
N TYR A 462 5.47 -14.76 5.35
CA TYR A 462 5.72 -14.17 6.66
C TYR A 462 6.66 -12.95 6.53
N ILE A 463 6.13 -11.76 6.83
CA ILE A 463 6.80 -10.46 6.64
C ILE A 463 7.96 -10.26 7.63
N ALA A 464 7.95 -10.92 8.80
CA ALA A 464 9.01 -10.82 9.82
C ALA A 464 10.08 -11.93 9.72
N ARG A 465 10.41 -12.37 8.51
CA ARG A 465 11.39 -13.45 8.25
C ARG A 465 12.81 -13.03 8.68
N GLY A 466 13.53 -13.91 9.38
CA GLY A 466 14.88 -13.61 9.88
C GLY A 466 14.98 -12.58 11.02
N MET A 467 13.84 -12.14 11.58
CA MET A 467 13.77 -11.13 12.64
C MET A 467 13.45 -11.70 14.03
N HIS A 468 13.35 -13.03 14.17
CA HIS A 468 13.09 -13.64 15.47
C HIS A 468 14.39 -13.74 16.27
N GLU A 469 14.46 -12.98 17.36
CA GLU A 469 15.61 -13.00 18.28
C GLU A 469 15.47 -14.11 19.33
N ASP A 470 14.25 -14.46 19.75
CA ASP A 470 14.04 -15.44 20.84
C ASP A 470 12.72 -16.22 20.76
N ILE A 471 12.65 -17.42 21.33
CA ILE A 471 11.43 -18.27 21.36
C ILE A 471 10.28 -17.56 22.09
N PHE A 472 10.58 -16.82 23.16
CA PHE A 472 9.60 -16.07 23.94
C PHE A 472 8.99 -14.88 23.19
N SER A 473 9.66 -14.36 22.15
CA SER A 473 9.12 -13.30 21.30
C SER A 473 7.96 -13.77 20.41
N ILE A 474 7.77 -15.09 20.25
CA ILE A 474 6.71 -15.71 19.43
C ILE A 474 5.41 -15.92 20.24
N PHE A 475 5.50 -15.96 21.57
CA PHE A 475 4.36 -16.17 22.47
C PHE A 475 3.75 -14.88 23.02
N LYS A 476 4.30 -13.71 22.67
CA LYS A 476 3.84 -12.38 23.06
C LYS A 476 3.10 -11.73 21.91
#